data_AF-A0A8T5TH11-F1
#
_entry.id   AF-A0A8T5TH11-F1
#
_cell.length_a   1.000
_cell.length_b   1.000
_cell.length_c   1.000
_cell.angle_alpha   90.00
_cell.angle_beta   90.00
_cell.angle_gamma   90.00
#
_symmetry.space_group_name_H-M   'P 1'
#
loop_
_entity.id
_entity.type
_entity.pdbx_description
1 polymer ?
#
loop_
_entity_poly.entity_id
_entity_poly.type
_entity_poly.pdbx_seq_one_letter_code
_entity_poly.pdbx_strand_id
1 'polypeptide(L)'
;SSSKSGNKISSIVYGVIIMIIASIIWFYTGTALIFLVYLINIIILLSGIARFNNSLTNKQLSRVGKGFKFLSGVILIILALAIFLITLENPSTSTELLLFLITIGLLVIGIARIGSGAVNKKFIMWYRVILIIIGSTTIILNLIPILIQPINETLNIYLISISLFINGFARFLYGLTGKERIK
;
A
#
# COMPACT_ATOMS: atom_id res chain seq x y z
N SER A 1 0.04 -3.73 28.15
CA SER A 1 1.02 -4.45 27.31
C SER A 1 0.40 -5.12 26.07
N SER A 2 -0.92 -5.05 25.83
CA SER A 2 -1.60 -5.71 24.70
C SER A 2 -1.42 -5.04 23.32
N SER A 3 -0.97 -3.79 23.24
CA SER A 3 -0.87 -3.06 21.96
C SER A 3 0.36 -3.44 21.10
N LYS A 4 1.43 -3.97 21.72
CA LYS A 4 2.66 -4.38 21.00
C LYS A 4 2.50 -5.69 20.22
N SER A 5 1.67 -6.64 20.68
CA SER A 5 1.42 -7.90 19.95
C SER A 5 0.40 -7.70 18.81
N GLY A 6 -0.63 -6.88 19.03
CA GLY A 6 -1.65 -6.58 18.02
C GLY A 6 -1.09 -5.95 16.74
N ASN A 7 -0.08 -5.07 16.86
CA ASN A 7 0.57 -4.45 15.70
C ASN A 7 1.48 -5.41 14.91
N LYS A 8 2.04 -6.43 15.56
CA LYS A 8 2.87 -7.45 14.88
C LYS A 8 2.01 -8.45 14.12
N ILE A 9 1.00 -9.00 14.78
CA ILE A 9 0.10 -9.99 14.18
C ILE A 9 -0.63 -9.37 12.99
N SER A 10 -1.15 -8.14 13.14
CA SER A 10 -1.81 -7.45 12.03
C SER A 10 -0.87 -7.20 10.85
N SER A 11 0.38 -6.76 11.07
CA SER A 11 1.32 -6.52 9.97
C SER A 11 1.73 -7.80 9.22
N ILE A 12 1.89 -8.91 9.93
CA ILE A 12 2.12 -10.24 9.32
C ILE A 12 0.91 -10.63 8.46
N VAL A 13 -0.29 -10.62 9.05
CA VAL A 13 -1.53 -11.04 8.38
C VAL A 13 -1.78 -10.17 7.14
N TYR A 14 -1.67 -8.84 7.26
CA TYR A 14 -1.82 -7.95 6.10
C TYR A 14 -0.74 -8.17 5.04
N GLY A 15 0.51 -8.45 5.44
CA GLY A 15 1.59 -8.75 4.50
C GLY A 15 1.29 -10.01 3.69
N VAL A 16 0.88 -11.09 4.36
CA VAL A 16 0.52 -12.37 3.74
C VAL A 16 -0.68 -12.21 2.80
N ILE A 17 -1.73 -11.51 3.24
CA ILE A 17 -2.92 -11.25 2.40
C ILE A 17 -2.53 -10.51 1.12
N ILE A 18 -1.72 -9.44 1.24
CA ILE A 18 -1.28 -8.66 0.07
C ILE A 18 -0.43 -9.52 -0.89
N MET A 19 0.44 -10.38 -0.35
CA MET A 19 1.24 -11.29 -1.17
C MET A 19 0.36 -12.30 -1.91
N ILE A 20 -0.63 -12.91 -1.23
CA ILE A 20 -1.59 -13.84 -1.85
C ILE A 20 -2.37 -13.14 -2.96
N ILE A 21 -2.89 -11.93 -2.68
CA ILE A 21 -3.61 -11.13 -3.67
C ILE A 21 -2.72 -10.90 -4.89
N ALA A 22 -1.50 -10.42 -4.70
CA ALA A 22 -0.53 -10.20 -5.78
C ALA A 22 -0.26 -11.48 -6.61
N SER A 23 -0.07 -12.62 -5.94
CA SER A 23 0.09 -13.90 -6.61
C SER A 23 -1.14 -14.30 -7.44
N ILE A 24 -2.36 -14.07 -6.94
CA ILE A 24 -3.59 -14.32 -7.71
C ILE A 24 -3.65 -13.44 -8.96
N ILE A 25 -3.25 -12.16 -8.87
CA ILE A 25 -3.23 -11.26 -10.03
C ILE A 25 -2.37 -11.82 -11.16
N TRP A 26 -1.26 -12.49 -10.85
CA TRP A 26 -0.38 -13.07 -11.88
C TRP A 26 -1.02 -14.19 -12.68
N PHE A 27 -1.88 -15.00 -12.07
CA PHE A 27 -2.51 -16.15 -12.73
C PHE A 27 -3.83 -15.80 -13.42
N TYR A 28 -4.45 -14.68 -13.05
CA TYR A 28 -5.76 -14.30 -13.55
C TYR A 28 -5.78 -12.81 -13.95
N THR A 29 -5.41 -12.53 -15.20
CA THR A 29 -5.41 -11.17 -15.77
C THR A 29 -6.77 -10.71 -16.32
N GLY A 30 -7.77 -11.62 -16.39
CA GLY A 30 -9.11 -11.36 -16.93
C GLY A 30 -10.15 -10.93 -15.88
N THR A 31 -11.24 -11.69 -15.72
CA THR A 31 -12.37 -11.41 -14.79
C THR A 31 -11.95 -11.21 -13.34
N ALA A 32 -10.82 -11.80 -12.93
CA ALA A 32 -10.25 -11.56 -11.60
C ALA A 32 -9.85 -10.10 -11.40
N LEU A 33 -9.58 -9.33 -12.45
CA LEU A 33 -9.24 -7.92 -12.36
C LEU A 33 -10.40 -7.09 -11.81
N ILE A 34 -11.64 -7.34 -12.28
CA ILE A 34 -12.85 -6.71 -11.74
C ILE A 34 -13.06 -7.11 -10.27
N PHE A 35 -12.87 -8.39 -9.94
CA PHE A 35 -12.96 -8.85 -8.55
C PHE A 35 -11.89 -8.19 -7.66
N LEU A 36 -10.66 -8.07 -8.15
CA LEU A 36 -9.54 -7.39 -7.49
C LEU A 36 -9.81 -5.89 -7.34
N VAL A 37 -10.46 -5.24 -8.30
CA VAL A 37 -10.90 -3.84 -8.20
C VAL A 37 -11.82 -3.68 -6.98
N TYR A 38 -12.84 -4.52 -6.86
CA TYR A 38 -13.75 -4.47 -5.70
C TYR A 38 -13.01 -4.75 -4.39
N LEU A 39 -12.14 -5.76 -4.37
CA LEU A 39 -11.40 -6.14 -3.17
C LEU A 39 -10.41 -5.04 -2.72
N ILE A 40 -9.70 -4.43 -3.67
CA ILE A 40 -8.81 -3.30 -3.43
C ILE A 40 -9.60 -2.08 -2.96
N ASN A 41 -10.77 -1.80 -3.53
CA ASN A 41 -11.64 -0.72 -3.06
C ASN A 41 -12.04 -0.90 -1.60
N ILE A 42 -12.42 -2.11 -1.21
CA ILE A 42 -12.75 -2.45 0.19
C ILE A 42 -11.51 -2.23 1.07
N ILE A 43 -10.32 -2.68 0.64
CA ILE A 43 -9.08 -2.49 1.40
C ILE A 43 -8.72 -1.00 1.54
N ILE A 44 -8.88 -0.19 0.49
CA ILE A 44 -8.60 1.25 0.51
C ILE A 44 -9.58 1.94 1.46
N LEU A 45 -10.86 1.61 1.39
CA LEU A 45 -11.90 2.16 2.26
C LEU A 45 -11.63 1.82 3.73
N LEU A 46 -11.37 0.55 4.04
CA LEU A 46 -11.02 0.10 5.39
C LEU A 46 -9.71 0.75 5.89
N SER A 47 -8.72 0.91 5.00
CA SER A 47 -7.46 1.60 5.32
C SER A 47 -7.68 3.09 5.59
N GLY A 48 -8.57 3.74 4.84
CA GLY A 48 -8.98 5.12 5.04
C GLY A 48 -9.66 5.31 6.40
N ILE A 49 -10.65 4.47 6.71
CA ILE A 49 -11.35 4.46 8.01
C ILE A 49 -10.36 4.21 9.16
N ALA A 50 -9.46 3.24 9.01
CA ALA A 50 -8.46 2.93 10.02
C ALA A 50 -7.48 4.10 10.25
N ARG A 51 -7.07 4.82 9.20
CA ARG A 51 -6.19 6.00 9.33
C ARG A 51 -6.92 7.19 9.94
N PHE A 52 -8.17 7.40 9.56
CA PHE A 52 -9.05 8.41 10.14
C PHE A 52 -9.26 8.17 11.64
N ASN A 53 -9.69 6.97 12.03
CA ASN A 53 -9.91 6.59 13.43
C ASN A 53 -8.62 6.68 14.25
N ASN A 54 -7.49 6.18 13.71
CA ASN A 54 -6.18 6.26 14.37
C ASN A 54 -5.68 7.70 14.52
N SER A 55 -6.11 8.64 13.67
CA SER A 55 -5.78 10.06 13.82
C SER A 55 -6.51 10.68 15.01
N LEU A 56 -7.80 10.37 15.17
CA LEU A 56 -8.63 10.89 16.25
C LEU A 56 -8.25 10.33 17.62
N THR A 57 -7.85 9.06 17.69
CA THR A 57 -7.63 8.36 18.96
C THR A 57 -6.19 8.41 19.47
N ASN A 58 -5.19 8.58 18.59
CA ASN A 58 -3.80 8.40 19.01
C ASN A 58 -3.18 9.68 19.60
N LYS A 59 -3.19 9.78 20.93
CA LYS A 59 -2.68 10.93 21.69
C LYS A 59 -1.17 11.19 21.52
N GLN A 60 -0.38 10.20 21.08
CA GLN A 60 1.08 10.29 20.94
C GLN A 60 1.57 10.88 19.60
N LEU A 61 0.69 11.18 18.65
CA LEU A 61 1.10 11.84 17.41
C LEU A 61 1.27 13.35 17.57
N SER A 62 2.31 13.91 16.94
CA SER A 62 2.46 15.36 16.78
C SER A 62 1.26 15.94 16.03
N ARG A 63 0.94 17.22 16.29
CA ARG A 63 -0.18 17.94 15.63
C ARG A 63 -0.14 17.79 14.11
N VAL A 64 1.06 17.88 13.52
CA VAL A 64 1.32 17.69 12.09
C VAL A 64 1.06 16.24 11.65
N GLY A 65 1.51 15.25 12.44
CA GLY A 65 1.29 13.84 12.14
C GLY A 65 -0.19 13.41 12.23
N LYS A 66 -0.97 14.03 13.14
CA LYS A 66 -2.43 13.84 13.20
C LYS A 66 -3.10 14.42 11.96
N GLY A 67 -2.77 15.66 11.59
CA GLY A 67 -3.28 16.28 10.36
C GLY A 67 -3.00 15.42 9.13
N PHE A 68 -1.77 14.94 8.97
CA PHE A 68 -1.38 14.11 7.82
C PHE A 68 -2.10 12.76 7.79
N LYS A 69 -2.27 12.08 8.93
CA LYS A 69 -3.03 10.81 9.01
C LYS A 69 -4.52 11.01 8.78
N PHE A 70 -5.08 12.12 9.25
CA PHE A 70 -6.47 12.48 9.03
C PHE A 70 -6.71 12.73 7.54
N LEU A 71 -5.94 13.65 6.94
CA LEU A 71 -6.02 13.98 5.52
C LEU A 71 -5.82 12.75 4.64
N SER A 72 -4.78 11.96 4.90
CA SER A 72 -4.57 10.72 4.12
C SER A 72 -5.68 9.69 4.31
N GLY A 73 -6.33 9.63 5.48
CA GLY A 73 -7.51 8.77 5.69
C GLY A 73 -8.72 9.23 4.88
N VAL A 74 -9.05 10.53 4.95
CA VAL A 74 -10.16 11.13 4.20
C VAL A 74 -9.97 11.00 2.70
N ILE A 75 -8.76 11.29 2.20
CA ILE A 75 -8.42 11.15 0.78
C ILE A 75 -8.65 9.71 0.31
N LEU A 76 -8.22 8.71 1.08
CA LEU A 76 -8.43 7.30 0.72
C LEU A 76 -9.92 6.91 0.70
N ILE A 77 -10.73 7.44 1.61
CA ILE A 77 -12.18 7.17 1.64
C ILE A 77 -12.85 7.78 0.39
N ILE A 78 -12.55 9.04 0.07
CA ILE A 78 -13.08 9.72 -1.12
C ILE A 78 -12.65 8.98 -2.38
N LEU A 79 -11.38 8.57 -2.44
CA LEU A 79 -10.84 7.82 -3.58
C LEU A 79 -11.57 6.49 -3.77
N ALA A 80 -11.79 5.73 -2.70
CA ALA A 80 -12.49 4.46 -2.76
C ALA A 80 -13.94 4.62 -3.24
N LEU A 81 -14.64 5.65 -2.76
CA LEU A 81 -16.00 5.97 -3.18
C LEU A 81 -16.05 6.38 -4.65
N ALA A 82 -15.13 7.23 -5.10
CA ALA A 82 -15.06 7.66 -6.49
C ALA A 82 -14.82 6.47 -7.44
N ILE A 83 -13.86 5.60 -7.12
CA ILE A 83 -13.60 4.39 -7.91
C ILE A 83 -14.83 3.48 -7.92
N PHE A 84 -15.49 3.29 -6.78
CA PHE A 84 -16.68 2.43 -6.68
C PHE A 84 -17.82 2.92 -7.58
N LEU A 85 -18.11 4.22 -7.59
CA LEU A 85 -19.14 4.82 -8.43
C LEU A 85 -18.81 4.69 -9.93
N ILE A 86 -17.56 4.94 -10.33
CA ILE A 86 -17.13 4.82 -11.74
C ILE A 86 -17.21 3.35 -12.20
N THR A 87 -16.89 2.40 -11.32
CA THR A 87 -16.93 0.95 -11.61
C THR A 87 -18.34 0.43 -11.85
N LEU A 88 -19.36 1.05 -11.23
CA LEU A 88 -20.75 0.70 -11.45
C LEU A 88 -21.26 1.10 -12.84
N GLU A 89 -20.78 2.22 -13.38
CA GLU A 89 -21.25 2.73 -14.68
C GLU A 89 -20.47 2.15 -15.86
N ASN A 90 -19.14 2.06 -15.77
CA ASN A 90 -18.30 1.54 -16.85
C ASN A 90 -17.12 0.71 -16.30
N PRO A 91 -17.22 -0.63 -16.27
CA PRO A 91 -16.20 -1.47 -15.69
C PRO A 91 -14.86 -1.42 -16.45
N SER A 92 -14.86 -1.16 -17.76
CA SER A 92 -13.65 -1.05 -18.58
C SER A 92 -12.88 0.25 -18.34
N THR A 93 -13.54 1.41 -18.27
CA THR A 93 -12.88 2.69 -17.98
C THR A 93 -12.33 2.74 -16.55
N SER A 94 -12.92 1.94 -15.65
CA SER A 94 -12.53 1.86 -14.25
C SER A 94 -11.21 1.14 -14.02
N THR A 95 -10.79 0.24 -14.92
CA THR A 95 -9.53 -0.50 -14.76
C THR A 95 -8.34 0.41 -14.98
N GLU A 96 -8.32 1.24 -16.01
CA GLU A 96 -7.23 2.18 -16.29
C GLU A 96 -7.06 3.22 -15.17
N LEU A 97 -8.17 3.83 -14.74
CA LEU A 97 -8.17 4.81 -13.66
C LEU A 97 -7.73 4.17 -12.33
N LEU A 98 -8.16 2.94 -12.04
CA LEU A 98 -7.69 2.21 -10.86
C LEU A 98 -6.19 1.89 -10.95
N LEU A 99 -5.71 1.38 -12.09
CA LEU A 99 -4.29 1.08 -12.27
C LEU A 99 -3.46 2.34 -12.06
N PHE A 100 -3.90 3.48 -12.59
CA PHE A 100 -3.27 4.78 -12.36
C PHE A 100 -3.26 5.17 -10.86
N LEU A 101 -4.37 5.03 -10.16
CA LEU A 101 -4.46 5.36 -8.74
C LEU A 101 -3.63 4.42 -7.85
N ILE A 102 -3.63 3.12 -8.14
CA ILE A 102 -2.77 2.14 -7.46
C ILE A 102 -1.29 2.50 -7.69
N THR A 103 -0.94 2.86 -8.92
CA THR A 103 0.42 3.29 -9.28
C THR A 103 0.85 4.48 -8.43
N ILE A 104 0.02 5.54 -8.35
CA ILE A 104 0.29 6.69 -7.47
C ILE A 104 0.42 6.26 -6.00
N GLY A 105 -0.50 5.40 -5.52
CA GLY A 105 -0.46 4.88 -4.15
C GLY A 105 0.85 4.17 -3.84
N LEU A 106 1.33 3.33 -4.76
CA LEU A 106 2.59 2.61 -4.65
C LEU A 106 3.80 3.54 -4.70
N LEU A 107 3.78 4.59 -5.51
CA LEU A 107 4.83 5.64 -5.51
C LEU A 107 4.93 6.31 -4.14
N VAL A 108 3.79 6.72 -3.56
CA VAL A 108 3.75 7.33 -2.22
C VAL A 108 4.27 6.35 -1.16
N ILE A 109 3.88 5.07 -1.24
CA ILE A 109 4.39 4.03 -0.32
C ILE A 109 5.91 3.86 -0.48
N GLY A 110 6.41 3.86 -1.72
CA GLY A 110 7.84 3.79 -2.02
C GLY A 110 8.63 4.92 -1.36
N ILE A 111 8.18 6.17 -1.56
CA ILE A 111 8.78 7.37 -0.95
C ILE A 111 8.76 7.27 0.59
N ALA A 112 7.60 6.92 1.16
CA ALA A 112 7.45 6.79 2.60
C ALA A 112 8.40 5.74 3.20
N ARG A 113 8.68 4.66 2.47
CA ARG A 113 9.64 3.63 2.90
C ARG A 113 11.08 4.08 2.83
N ILE A 114 11.47 4.75 1.75
CA ILE A 114 12.81 5.35 1.65
C ILE A 114 13.02 6.32 2.81
N GLY A 115 12.07 7.23 3.04
CA GLY A 115 12.11 8.16 4.17
C GLY A 115 12.19 7.45 5.53
N SER A 116 11.41 6.38 5.71
CA SER A 116 11.44 5.57 6.93
C SER A 116 12.79 4.86 7.14
N GLY A 117 13.40 4.32 6.09
CA GLY A 117 14.72 3.69 6.17
C GLY A 117 15.84 4.73 6.42
N ALA A 118 15.77 5.87 5.75
CA ALA A 118 16.78 6.93 5.85
C ALA A 118 16.76 7.62 7.23
N VAL A 119 15.58 8.06 7.69
CA VAL A 119 15.43 8.96 8.85
C VAL A 119 15.33 8.20 10.16
N ASN A 120 14.72 7.01 10.17
CA ASN A 120 14.24 6.40 11.41
C ASN A 120 15.33 5.55 12.09
N LYS A 121 16.18 6.22 12.89
CA LYS A 121 17.31 5.62 13.62
C LYS A 121 16.92 4.55 14.66
N LYS A 122 15.63 4.42 14.97
CA LYS A 122 15.09 3.36 15.86
C LYS A 122 15.17 1.96 15.23
N PHE A 123 15.19 1.89 13.90
CA PHE A 123 15.34 0.65 13.16
C PHE A 123 16.80 0.18 13.13
N ILE A 124 16.99 -1.13 13.15
CA ILE A 124 18.30 -1.74 12.95
C ILE A 124 18.78 -1.54 11.51
N MET A 125 20.10 -1.48 11.31
CA MET A 125 20.72 -1.06 10.04
C MET A 125 20.25 -1.90 8.85
N TRP A 126 20.24 -3.23 8.96
CA TRP A 126 19.82 -4.10 7.85
C TRP A 126 18.36 -3.86 7.43
N TYR A 127 17.46 -3.62 8.40
CA TYR A 127 16.06 -3.33 8.11
C TYR A 127 15.88 -1.96 7.45
N ARG A 128 16.67 -0.96 7.85
CA ARG A 128 16.71 0.35 7.18
C ARG A 128 17.13 0.22 5.71
N VAL A 129 18.15 -0.59 5.43
CA VAL A 129 18.61 -0.87 4.06
C VAL A 129 17.52 -1.55 3.25
N ILE A 130 16.84 -2.55 3.80
CA ILE A 130 15.71 -3.22 3.14
C ILE A 130 14.59 -2.23 2.79
N LEU A 131 14.23 -1.33 3.71
CA LEU A 131 13.20 -0.33 3.45
C LEU A 131 13.56 0.61 2.29
N ILE A 132 14.83 1.01 2.19
CA ILE A 132 15.31 1.86 1.09
C ILE A 132 15.26 1.10 -0.23
N ILE A 133 15.80 -0.13 -0.27
CA ILE A 133 15.81 -0.95 -1.49
C ILE A 133 14.38 -1.20 -1.97
N ILE A 134 13.52 -1.70 -1.10
CA ILE A 134 12.12 -1.98 -1.44
C ILE A 134 11.39 -0.71 -1.87
N GLY A 135 11.63 0.41 -1.19
CA GLY A 135 11.04 1.69 -1.54
C GLY A 135 11.45 2.13 -2.95
N SER A 136 12.75 2.08 -3.26
CA SER A 136 13.29 2.42 -4.57
C SER A 136 12.77 1.50 -5.68
N THR A 137 12.77 0.18 -5.46
CA THR A 137 12.22 -0.78 -6.42
C THR A 137 10.74 -0.52 -6.68
N THR A 138 9.96 -0.23 -5.63
CA THR A 138 8.54 0.13 -5.79
C THR A 138 8.39 1.37 -6.66
N ILE A 139 9.21 2.41 -6.46
CA ILE A 139 9.13 3.62 -7.28
C ILE A 139 9.45 3.32 -8.74
N ILE A 140 10.58 2.64 -8.99
CA ILE A 140 11.04 2.33 -10.35
C ILE A 140 9.99 1.54 -11.13
N LEU A 141 9.45 0.47 -10.53
CA LEU A 141 8.44 -0.38 -11.18
C LEU A 141 7.14 0.36 -11.50
N ASN A 142 6.77 1.36 -10.70
CA ASN A 142 5.53 2.12 -10.88
C ASN A 142 5.71 3.39 -11.72
N LEU A 143 6.94 3.81 -12.00
CA LEU A 143 7.19 4.89 -12.96
C LEU A 143 7.10 4.42 -14.42
N ILE A 144 7.45 3.16 -14.69
CA ILE A 144 7.40 2.57 -16.04
C ILE A 144 6.01 2.76 -16.70
N PRO A 145 4.88 2.37 -16.04
CA PRO A 145 3.51 2.61 -16.54
C PRO A 145 3.19 4.04 -16.95
N ILE A 146 3.79 5.02 -16.25
CA ILE A 146 3.49 6.45 -16.42
C ILE A 146 4.31 7.05 -17.56
N LEU A 147 5.60 6.68 -17.61
CA LEU A 147 6.58 7.30 -18.50
C LEU A 147 6.55 6.74 -19.92
N ILE A 148 6.11 5.50 -20.08
CA ILE A 148 6.04 4.83 -21.38
C ILE A 148 4.55 4.64 -21.68
N GLN A 149 3.97 5.51 -22.51
CA GLN A 149 2.59 5.37 -22.98
C GLN A 149 2.55 5.25 -24.51
N PRO A 150 1.69 4.37 -25.06
CA PRO A 150 0.81 3.42 -24.38
C PRO A 150 1.57 2.12 -23.99
N ILE A 151 1.46 1.71 -22.73
CA ILE A 151 1.85 0.36 -22.29
C ILE A 151 0.65 -0.58 -22.41
N ASN A 152 0.91 -1.82 -22.82
CA ASN A 152 -0.06 -2.92 -22.73
C ASN A 152 -0.58 -3.06 -21.28
N GLU A 153 -1.90 -2.95 -21.10
CA GLU A 153 -2.57 -3.07 -19.79
C GLU A 153 -2.09 -4.29 -18.99
N THR A 154 -1.89 -5.42 -19.67
CA THR A 154 -1.39 -6.66 -19.08
C THR A 154 -0.03 -6.47 -18.41
N LEU A 155 0.89 -5.74 -19.06
CA LEU A 155 2.22 -5.46 -18.51
C LEU A 155 2.14 -4.51 -17.31
N ASN A 156 1.25 -3.51 -17.35
CA ASN A 156 1.00 -2.64 -16.20
C ASN A 156 0.52 -3.42 -14.98
N ILE A 157 -0.42 -4.36 -15.19
CA ILE A 157 -0.95 -5.23 -14.14
C ILE A 157 0.18 -6.08 -13.52
N TYR A 158 1.07 -6.64 -14.34
CA TYR A 158 2.22 -7.39 -13.84
C TYR A 158 3.17 -6.54 -12.99
N LEU A 159 3.51 -5.33 -13.45
CA LEU A 159 4.40 -4.42 -12.72
C LEU A 159 3.81 -3.98 -11.38
N ILE A 160 2.51 -3.67 -11.36
CA ILE A 160 1.78 -3.34 -10.14
C ILE A 160 1.71 -4.54 -9.21
N SER A 161 1.47 -5.74 -9.73
CA SER A 161 1.43 -6.95 -8.91
C SER A 161 2.78 -7.28 -8.28
N ILE A 162 3.88 -7.21 -9.04
CA ILE A 162 5.24 -7.37 -8.50
C ILE A 162 5.49 -6.36 -7.39
N SER A 163 5.09 -5.10 -7.62
CA SER A 163 5.21 -4.04 -6.62
C SER A 163 4.41 -4.38 -5.36
N LEU A 164 3.14 -4.78 -5.49
CA LEU A 164 2.29 -5.19 -4.37
C LEU A 164 2.89 -6.36 -3.61
N PHE A 165 3.44 -7.37 -4.30
CA PHE A 165 4.08 -8.53 -3.68
C PHE A 165 5.28 -8.12 -2.81
N ILE A 166 6.21 -7.34 -3.38
CA ILE A 166 7.37 -6.80 -2.64
C ILE A 166 6.88 -5.96 -1.45
N ASN A 167 5.80 -5.21 -1.64
CA ASN A 167 5.20 -4.39 -0.59
C ASN A 167 4.58 -5.22 0.54
N GLY A 168 3.91 -6.31 0.21
CA GLY A 168 3.38 -7.28 1.17
C GLY A 168 4.51 -7.94 1.95
N PHE A 169 5.57 -8.36 1.25
CA PHE A 169 6.75 -8.98 1.86
C PHE A 169 7.45 -8.06 2.86
N ALA A 170 7.65 -6.78 2.53
CA ALA A 170 8.21 -5.81 3.46
C ALA A 170 7.38 -5.68 4.75
N ARG A 171 6.05 -5.72 4.60
CA ARG A 171 5.12 -5.60 5.73
C ARG A 171 5.12 -6.86 6.60
N PHE A 172 5.23 -8.03 5.96
CA PHE A 172 5.46 -9.29 6.64
C PHE A 172 6.77 -9.28 7.46
N LEU A 173 7.88 -8.86 6.85
CA LEU A 173 9.18 -8.70 7.53
C LEU A 173 9.10 -7.72 8.70
N TYR A 174 8.38 -6.61 8.55
CA TYR A 174 8.16 -5.66 9.65
C TYR A 174 7.47 -6.32 10.85
N GLY A 175 6.44 -7.13 10.59
CA GLY A 175 5.72 -7.84 11.63
C GLY A 175 6.57 -8.90 12.34
N LEU A 176 7.42 -9.62 11.60
CA LEU A 176 8.36 -10.59 12.15
C LEU A 176 9.44 -9.92 13.01
N THR A 177 10.05 -8.86 12.51
CA THR A 177 11.21 -8.24 13.14
C THR A 177 10.86 -7.50 14.42
N GLY A 178 9.66 -6.90 14.50
CA GLY A 178 8.95 -6.58 15.74
C GLY A 178 9.72 -5.85 16.86
N LYS A 179 10.90 -5.27 16.59
CA LYS A 179 11.78 -4.66 17.59
C LYS A 179 12.35 -3.36 17.05
N GLU A 180 11.80 -2.26 17.56
CA GLU A 180 12.60 -1.07 17.84
C GLU A 180 13.84 -1.53 18.64
N ARG A 181 15.00 -0.89 18.44
CA ARG A 181 16.13 -1.05 19.39
C ARG A 181 15.57 -0.88 20.80
N ILE A 182 15.49 -1.97 21.55
CA ILE A 182 15.38 -1.91 23.00
C ILE A 182 16.75 -1.41 23.42
N LYS A 183 16.85 -0.10 23.66
CA LYS A 183 17.82 0.42 24.59
C LYS A 183 17.22 0.28 25.98
#